data_AF-A0A0C3IDE2-F1
#
_entry.id   AF-A0A0C3IDE2-F1
#
_cell.length_a   1.000
_cell.length_b   1.000
_cell.length_c   1.000
_cell.angle_alpha   90.00
_cell.angle_beta   90.00
_cell.angle_gamma   90.00
#
_symmetry.space_group_name_H-M   'P 1'
#
loop_
_entity.id
_entity.type
_entity.pdbx_description
1 polymer ?
#
loop_
_entity_poly.entity_id
_entity_poly.type
_entity_poly.pdbx_seq_one_letter_code
_entity_poly.pdbx_strand_id
1 'polypeptide(L)' 'FVSLEEQLATFLYMSVTGLTIRHISEHFQWSNETISQYFCKILFILSLSPFYSMY' A
#
# COMPACT_ATOMS: atom_id res chain seq x y z
N PHE A 1 -8.50 7.21 10.24
CA PHE A 1 -7.30 7.82 9.61
C PHE A 1 -6.18 6.83 9.78
N VAL A 2 -5.69 6.22 8.69
CA VAL A 2 -4.64 5.18 8.73
C VAL A 2 -3.28 5.86 8.64
N SER A 3 -2.34 5.47 9.50
CA SER A 3 -0.99 6.06 9.52
C SER A 3 -0.22 5.77 8.22
N LEU A 4 0.81 6.58 7.94
CA LEU A 4 1.69 6.33 6.79
C LEU A 4 2.38 4.96 6.89
N GLU A 5 2.78 4.58 8.11
CA GLU A 5 3.43 3.30 8.39
C GLU A 5 2.50 2.12 8.10
N GLU A 6 1.23 2.19 8.50
CA GLU A 6 0.23 1.18 8.16
C GLU A 6 -0.04 1.10 6.64
N GLN A 7 -0.05 2.23 5.93
CA GLN A 7 -0.18 2.25 4.46
C GLN A 7 1.01 1.52 3.81
N LEU A 8 2.21 1.77 4.31
CA LEU A 8 3.44 1.15 3.82
C LEU A 8 3.50 -0.35 4.16
N ALA A 9 3.09 -0.73 5.37
CA ALA A 9 2.97 -2.12 5.78
C ALA A 9 1.95 -2.88 4.92
N THR A 10 0.82 -2.26 4.60
CA THR A 10 -0.19 -2.84 3.71
C THR A 10 0.37 -3.05 2.30
N PHE A 11 1.09 -2.07 1.76
CA PHE A 11 1.75 -2.18 0.46
C PHE A 11 2.77 -3.34 0.45
N LEU A 12 3.68 -3.38 1.43
CA LEU A 12 4.69 -4.44 1.54
C LEU A 12 4.06 -5.82 1.72
N TYR A 13 3.03 -5.93 2.56
CA TYR A 13 2.31 -7.17 2.78
C TYR A 13 1.68 -7.68 1.47
N MET A 14 1.04 -6.80 0.69
CA MET A 14 0.50 -7.13 -0.62
C MET A 14 1.59 -7.58 -1.61
N SER A 15 2.71 -6.85 -1.67
CA SER A 15 3.83 -7.15 -2.57
C SER A 15 4.53 -8.47 -2.24
N VAL A 16 4.69 -8.80 -0.96
CA VAL A 16 5.39 -10.02 -0.51
C VAL A 16 4.49 -11.25 -0.58
N THR A 17 3.22 -11.12 -0.20
CA THR A 17 2.29 -12.27 -0.15
C THR A 17 1.63 -12.56 -1.49
N GLY A 18 1.59 -11.60 -2.42
CA GLY A 18 0.91 -11.74 -3.71
C GLY A 18 -0.61 -11.92 -3.58
N LEU A 19 -1.18 -11.64 -2.40
CA LEU A 19 -2.61 -11.78 -2.14
C LEU A 19 -3.40 -10.69 -2.86
N THR A 20 -4.63 -11.03 -3.25
CA THR A 20 -5.54 -10.06 -3.85
C THR A 20 -6.04 -9.06 -2.80
N ILE A 21 -6.44 -7.87 -3.27
CA ILE A 21 -7.01 -6.80 -2.42
C ILE A 21 -8.16 -7.32 -1.53
N ARG A 22 -8.93 -8.31 -2.01
CA ARG A 22 -10.05 -8.89 -1.25
C ARG A 22 -9.59 -9.65 -0.01
N HIS A 23 -8.49 -10.39 -0.10
CA HIS A 23 -7.94 -11.08 1.07
C HIS A 23 -7.31 -10.12 2.07
N ILE A 24 -6.72 -9.04 1.58
CA ILE A 24 -6.12 -8.01 2.43
C ILE A 24 -7.20 -7.18 3.10
N SER A 25 -8.30 -6.88 2.41
CA SER A 25 -9.45 -6.18 3.01
C SER A 25 -10.11 -7.00 4.10
N GLU A 26 -10.21 -8.31 3.92
CA GLU A 26 -10.67 -9.24 4.96
C GLU A 26 -9.73 -9.26 6.17
N HIS A 27 -8.41 -9.31 5.94
CA HIS A 27 -7.41 -9.36 7.02
C HIS A 27 -7.34 -8.05 7.83
N PHE A 28 -7.39 -6.91 7.16
CA PHE A 28 -7.26 -5.58 7.79
C PHE A 28 -8.62 -4.96 8.17
N GLN A 29 -9.73 -5.64 7.85
CA GLN A 29 -11.11 -5.14 8.03
C GLN A 29 -11.34 -3.74 7.43
N TRP A 30 -10.73 -3.48 6.28
CA TRP A 30 -10.88 -2.22 5.55
C TRP A 30 -11.66 -2.40 4.26
N SER A 31 -12.17 -1.31 3.68
CA SER A 31 -12.83 -1.42 2.38
C SER A 31 -11.80 -1.66 1.27
N ASN A 32 -12.20 -2.42 0.23
CA ASN A 32 -11.38 -2.64 -0.96
C ASN A 32 -10.91 -1.31 -1.60
N GLU A 33 -11.78 -0.30 -1.56
CA GLU A 33 -11.49 1.04 -2.08
C GLU A 33 -10.37 1.73 -1.29
N THR A 34 -10.40 1.63 0.04
CA THR A 34 -9.38 2.19 0.94
C THR A 34 -8.01 1.57 0.67
N ILE A 35 -7.96 0.24 0.54
CA ILE A 35 -6.71 -0.49 0.26
C ILE A 35 -6.17 -0.15 -1.12
N SER A 36 -7.04 -0.11 -2.14
CA SER A 36 -6.64 0.26 -3.50
C SER A 36 -6.07 1.69 -3.55
N GLN A 37 -6.70 2.63 -2.85
CA GLN A 37 -6.22 4.01 -2.76
C GLN A 37 -4.83 4.10 -2.12
N TYR A 38 -4.60 3.39 -1.02
CA TYR A 38 -3.29 3.39 -0.35
C TYR A 38 -2.22 2.70 -1.17
N PHE A 39 -2.55 1.57 -1.81
CA PHE A 39 -1.63 0.87 -2.71
C PHE A 39 -1.18 1.79 -3.84
N CYS A 40 -2.10 2.43 -4.55
CA CYS A 40 -1.79 3.36 -5.64
C CYS A 40 -0.97 4.56 -5.15
N LYS A 41 -1.29 5.11 -3.98
CA LYS A 41 -0.56 6.25 -3.39
C LYS A 41 0.90 5.89 -3.10
N ILE A 42 1.15 4.76 -2.42
CA ILE A 42 2.51 4.30 -2.10
C ILE A 42 3.27 3.93 -3.39
N LEU A 43 2.63 3.22 -4.31
CA LEU A 43 3.21 2.89 -5.62
C LEU A 43 3.67 4.14 -6.37
N PHE A 44 2.83 5.19 -6.40
CA PHE A 44 3.15 6.44 -7.07
C PHE A 44 4.33 7.16 -6.40
N ILE A 45 4.35 7.22 -5.06
CA ILE A 45 5.47 7.81 -4.30
C ILE A 45 6.77 7.06 -4.57
N LEU A 46 6.74 5.72 -4.57
CA LEU A 46 7.93 4.91 -4.86
C LEU A 46 8.35 4.99 -6.32
N SER A 47 7.43 5.22 -7.26
CA SER A 47 7.75 5.36 -8.69
C SER A 47 8.24 6.76 -9.06
N LEU A 48 8.09 7.74 -8.17
CA LEU A 48 8.55 9.10 -8.40
C LEU A 48 10.08 9.15 -8.38
N SER A 49 10.69 9.60 -9.48
CA SER A 49 12.12 9.91 -9.61
C SER A 49 12.74 10.63 -8.40
N PRO A 50 12.10 11.67 -7.79
CA PRO A 50 12.67 12.34 -6.62
C PRO A 50 12.82 11.46 -5.37
N PHE A 51 12.16 10.30 -5.30
CA PHE A 51 12.29 9.39 -4.16
C PHE A 51 13.68 8.76 -4.09
N TYR A 52 14.28 8.45 -5.25
CA TYR A 52 15.59 7.82 -5.33
C TYR A 52 16.71 8.81 -5.66
N SER A 53 16.39 10.03 -6.10
CA SER A 53 17.41 11.01 -6.48
C SER A 53 18.25 11.55 -5.32
N MET A 54 17.93 11.18 -4.07
CA MET A 54 18.59 11.67 -2.86
C MET A 54 19.59 10.65 -2.27
N TYR A 55 19.70 9.46 -2.85
CA TYR A 55 20.62 8.39 -2.46
C TYR A 55 21.56 8.02 -3.60
#